data_AF-A0A932WEE4-F1
#
_entry.id   AF-A0A932WEE4-F1
#
_cell.length_a   1.000
_cell.length_b   1.000
_cell.length_c   1.000
_cell.angle_alpha   90.00
_cell.angle_beta   90.00
_cell.angle_gamma   90.00
#
_symmetry.space_group_name_H-M   'P 1'
#
loop_
_entity.id
_entity.type
_entity.pdbx_description
1 polymer ?
#
loop_
_entity_poly.entity_id
_entity_poly.type
_entity_poly.pdbx_seq_one_letter_code
_entity_poly.pdbx_strand_id
1 'polypeptide(L)' 'MGGLEISFELRKRGWTQTRVARTLGVTQSAVHQVIFNRARSRRIRIFIAKILKKEVTVLWNDRPKYFYH' A
#
# COMPACT_ATOMS: atom_id res chain seq x y z
N MET A 1 6.06 -1.92 -7.81
CA MET A 1 5.58 -0.56 -8.21
C MET A 1 6.30 0.49 -7.37
N GLY A 2 6.49 1.72 -7.85
CA GLY A 2 7.12 2.79 -7.05
C GLY A 2 6.13 3.50 -6.09
N GLY A 3 6.60 4.06 -4.98
CA GLY A 3 5.73 4.77 -4.02
C GLY A 3 4.98 5.99 -4.61
N LEU A 4 5.62 6.70 -5.55
CA LEU A 4 4.99 7.78 -6.32
C LEU A 4 3.88 7.26 -7.22
N GLU A 5 4.13 6.14 -7.89
CA GLU A 5 3.18 5.49 -8.81
C GLU A 5 1.94 4.98 -8.04
N ILE A 6 2.13 4.38 -6.86
CA ILE A 6 1.05 3.99 -5.95
C ILE A 6 0.22 5.22 -5.56
N SER A 7 0.87 6.32 -5.18
CA SER A 7 0.18 7.55 -4.78
C SER A 7 -0.65 8.15 -5.91
N PHE A 8 -0.12 8.15 -7.13
CA PHE A 8 -0.79 8.63 -8.32
C PHE A 8 -2.03 7.79 -8.67
N GLU A 9 -1.90 6.46 -8.67
CA GLU A 9 -3.00 5.55 -8.98
C GLU A 9 -4.11 5.55 -7.91
N LEU A 10 -3.76 5.77 -6.64
CA LEU A 10 -4.73 6.02 -5.59
C LEU A 10 -5.51 7.32 -5.84
N ARG A 11 -4.79 8.40 -6.17
CA ARG A 11 -5.41 9.71 -6.42
C ARG A 11 -6.38 9.69 -7.61
N LYS A 12 -6.02 9.00 -8.70
CA LYS A 12 -6.91 8.75 -9.85
C LYS A 12 -8.23 8.08 -9.47
N ARG A 13 -8.25 7.29 -8.39
CA ARG A 13 -9.44 6.59 -7.87
C ARG A 13 -10.14 7.36 -6.74
N GLY A 14 -9.77 8.62 -6.50
CA GLY A 14 -10.33 9.46 -5.43
C GLY A 14 -9.86 9.08 -4.02
N TRP A 15 -8.74 8.35 -3.90
CA TRP A 15 -8.16 7.97 -2.62
C TRP A 15 -6.92 8.78 -2.32
N THR A 16 -6.97 9.56 -1.24
CA THR A 16 -5.80 10.25 -0.67
C THR A 16 -5.21 9.43 0.47
N GLN A 17 -3.93 9.65 0.81
CA GLN A 17 -3.32 8.99 1.97
C GLN A 17 -4.08 9.30 3.28
N THR A 18 -4.59 10.53 3.42
CA THR A 18 -5.44 10.94 4.55
C THR A 18 -6.77 10.19 4.58
N ARG A 19 -7.42 9.98 3.43
CA ARG A 19 -8.67 9.20 3.36
C ARG A 19 -8.43 7.74 3.72
N VAL A 20 -7.34 7.14 3.23
CA VAL A 20 -6.92 5.78 3.61
C VAL A 20 -6.66 5.71 5.12
N ALA A 21 -5.94 6.67 5.67
CA ALA A 21 -5.61 6.76 7.08
C ALA A 21 -6.87 6.82 7.96
N ARG A 22 -7.80 7.74 7.65
CA ARG A 22 -9.10 7.86 8.32
C ARG A 22 -9.93 6.58 8.25
N THR A 23 -9.97 5.93 7.09
CA THR A 23 -10.72 4.68 6.88
C THR A 23 -10.18 3.53 7.73
N LEU A 24 -8.87 3.51 7.98
CA LEU A 24 -8.21 2.45 8.75
C LEU A 24 -8.03 2.81 10.24
N GLY A 25 -8.32 4.04 10.64
CA GLY A 25 -8.05 4.53 12.01
C GLY A 25 -6.55 4.61 12.32
N VAL A 26 -5.73 5.02 11.34
CA VAL A 26 -4.27 5.16 11.49
C VAL A 26 -3.83 6.58 11.12
N THR A 27 -2.56 6.92 11.37
CA THR A 27 -2.00 8.21 10.95
C THR A 27 -1.69 8.23 9.46
N GLN A 28 -1.76 9.42 8.83
CA GLN A 28 -1.34 9.57 7.44
C GLN A 28 0.15 9.25 7.26
N SER A 29 1.00 9.56 8.26
CA SER A 29 2.41 9.18 8.26
C SER A 29 2.59 7.65 8.17
N ALA A 30 1.81 6.85 8.91
CA ALA A 30 1.86 5.39 8.80
C ALA A 30 1.52 4.90 7.38
N VAL A 31 0.56 5.53 6.71
CA VAL A 31 0.22 5.22 5.31
C VAL A 31 1.36 5.61 4.37
N HIS A 32 1.96 6.78 4.58
CA HIS A 32 3.12 7.25 3.81
C HIS A 32 4.29 6.28 3.92
N GLN A 33 4.68 5.90 5.13
CA GLN A 33 5.77 4.94 5.38
C GLN A 33 5.51 3.60 4.68
N VAL A 34 4.26 3.13 4.65
CA VAL A 34 3.90 1.89 3.93
C VAL A 34 3.99 2.07 2.41
N ILE A 35 3.43 3.16 1.86
CA ILE A 35 3.47 3.43 0.41
C ILE A 35 4.91 3.47 -0.12
N PHE A 36 5.82 4.08 0.63
CA PHE A 36 7.25 4.18 0.26
C PHE A 36 8.08 2.97 0.75
N ASN A 37 7.43 1.87 1.12
CA ASN A 37 8.07 0.61 1.54
C ASN A 37 9.02 0.73 2.75
N ARG A 38 8.86 1.77 3.58
CA ARG A 38 9.62 1.99 4.82
C ARG A 38 9.00 1.27 6.02
N ALA A 39 7.73 0.88 5.91
CA ALA A 39 7.02 0.04 6.89
C ALA A 39 6.20 -1.08 6.22
N ARG A 40 5.94 -2.17 6.97
CA ARG A 40 5.29 -3.39 6.46
C ARG A 40 3.92 -3.68 7.10
N SER A 41 3.09 -2.66 7.32
CA SER A 41 1.73 -2.88 7.82
C SER A 41 0.89 -3.68 6.82
N ARG A 42 0.61 -4.95 7.14
CA ARG A 42 -0.21 -5.85 6.32
C ARG A 42 -1.60 -5.28 6.07
N ARG A 43 -2.22 -4.67 7.08
CA ARG A 43 -3.56 -4.05 6.99
C ARG A 43 -3.61 -2.93 5.96
N ILE A 44 -2.62 -2.02 5.99
CA ILE A 44 -2.54 -0.90 5.03
C ILE A 44 -2.25 -1.41 3.63
N ARG A 45 -1.30 -2.36 3.47
CA ARG A 45 -0.95 -2.94 2.16
C ARG A 45 -2.14 -3.62 1.49
N ILE A 46 -2.86 -4.48 2.21
CA ILE A 46 -4.05 -5.18 1.68
C ILE A 46 -5.14 -4.17 1.28
N PHE A 47 -5.36 -3.14 2.10
CA PHE A 47 -6.36 -2.13 1.79
C PHE A 47 -6.05 -1.37 0.49
N ILE A 48 -4.81 -0.89 0.33
CA ILE A 48 -4.34 -0.23 -0.90
C ILE A 48 -4.40 -1.19 -2.09
N ALA A 49 -3.97 -2.44 -1.92
CA ALA A 49 -4.03 -3.48 -2.95
C ALA A 49 -5.46 -3.71 -3.46
N LYS A 50 -6.46 -3.76 -2.57
CA LYS A 50 -7.87 -3.85 -2.93
C LYS A 50 -8.35 -2.64 -3.74
N ILE A 51 -7.98 -1.42 -3.36
CA ILE A 51 -8.33 -0.20 -4.11
C ILE A 51 -7.75 -0.25 -5.53
N LEU A 52 -6.48 -0.64 -5.64
CA LEU A 52 -5.76 -0.67 -6.91
C LEU A 52 -6.07 -1.90 -7.76
N LYS A 53 -6.81 -2.88 -7.22
CA LYS A 53 -7.09 -4.19 -7.84
C LYS A 53 -5.79 -4.88 -8.32
N LYS A 54 -4.75 -4.83 -7.48
CA LYS A 54 -3.45 -5.46 -7.71
C LYS A 54 -3.05 -6.30 -6.52
N GLU A 55 -2.18 -7.29 -6.72
CA GLU A 55 -1.60 -8.04 -5.61
C GLU A 55 -0.63 -7.20 -4.78
N VAL A 56 -0.53 -7.49 -3.48
CA VAL A 56 0.41 -6.82 -2.57
C VAL A 56 1.86 -7.02 -3.05
N THR A 57 2.21 -8.22 -3.50
CA THR A 57 3.53 -8.58 -4.06
C THR A 57 3.89 -7.71 -5.25
N VAL A 58 2.95 -7.45 -6.17
CA VAL A 58 3.14 -6.58 -7.36
C VAL A 58 3.34 -5.12 -6.97
N LEU A 59 2.61 -4.64 -5.96
CA LEU A 59 2.70 -3.26 -5.52
C LEU A 59 4.05 -2.95 -4.86
N TRP A 60 4.51 -3.80 -3.93
CA TRP A 60 5.74 -3.57 -3.16
C TRP A 60 6.96 -4.34 -3.66
N ASN A 61 6.84 -5.09 -4.77
CA ASN A 61 7.87 -6.00 -5.28
C ASN A 61 8.39 -6.96 -4.18
N ASP A 62 7.53 -7.33 -3.24
CA ASP A 62 7.88 -8.29 -2.21
C ASP A 62 8.04 -9.64 -2.90
N ARG A 63 9.25 -10.22 -2.86
CA ARG A 63 9.45 -11.59 -3.30
C ARG A 63 8.60 -12.49 -2.39
N PRO A 64 7.76 -13.38 -2.95
CA PRO A 64 7.11 -14.38 -2.13
C PRO A 64 8.20 -15.18 -1.43
N LYS A 65 8.08 -15.33 -0.10
CA LYS A 65 8.98 -16.16 0.68
C LYS A 65 8.70 -17.64 0.33
N TYR A 66 9.20 -18.12 -0.81
CA TYR A 66 9.29 -19.57 -1.05
C TYR A 66 10.58 -20.06 -0.38
N PHE A 67 10.47 -20.81 0.72
CA PHE A 67 10.05 -22.22 0.84
C PHE A 67 11.20 -23.11 0.34
N TYR A 68 12.12 -23.46 1.25
CA TYR A 68 13.02 -24.60 1.05
C TYR A 68 12.14 -25.85 1.03
N HIS A 69 12.11 -26.55 -0.10
CA HIS A 69 11.65 -27.94 -0.18
C HIS A 69 12.72 -28.86 0.40
#